data_AF-A0A183BBN9-F1
#
_entry.id   AF-A0A183BBN9-F1
#
_cell.length_a   1.000
_cell.length_b   1.000
_cell.length_c   1.000
_cell.angle_alpha   90.00
_cell.angle_beta   90.00
_cell.angle_gamma   90.00
#
_symmetry.space_group_name_H-M   'P 1'
#
loop_
_entity.id
_entity.type
_entity.pdbx_description
1 polymer ?
#
loop_
_entity_poly.entity_id
_entity_poly.type
_entity_poly.pdbx_seq_one_letter_code
_entity_poly.pdbx_strand_id
1 'polypeptide(L)'
;MQIPCHGSWTPATIRGAVGNVRSEDGVNAESNAENADIFRRYFEMVHQPDGEGNPPPPLEREMPAMAEVIIIEDEVKAQLQALKNTKAAGPDDIHPVILEPLTEVLASPLAKLFNRSLQDGRLPGD
;
A
#
# COMPACT_ATOMS: atom_id res chain seq x y z
N MET A 1 -5.46 -39.41 18.85
CA MET A 1 -6.47 -38.96 17.88
C MET A 1 -5.77 -38.01 16.92
N GLN A 2 -5.33 -38.53 15.77
CA GLN A 2 -4.65 -37.77 14.73
C GLN A 2 -5.69 -37.46 13.66
N ILE A 3 -5.91 -36.18 13.35
CA ILE A 3 -6.71 -35.76 12.19
C ILE A 3 -5.73 -35.67 11.00
N PRO A 4 -5.93 -36.39 9.89
CA PRO A 4 -5.08 -36.24 8.71
C PRO A 4 -5.53 -35.02 7.90
N CYS A 5 -4.66 -34.02 7.79
CA CYS A 5 -4.82 -32.90 6.87
C CYS A 5 -4.54 -33.35 5.44
N HIS A 6 -5.58 -33.69 4.67
CA HIS A 6 -5.49 -33.76 3.21
C HIS A 6 -5.74 -32.37 2.62
N GLY A 7 -4.66 -31.73 2.18
CA GLY A 7 -4.72 -30.45 1.47
C GLY A 7 -3.39 -30.23 0.76
N SER A 8 -3.20 -30.90 -0.38
CA SER A 8 -2.09 -30.61 -1.28
C SER A 8 -2.30 -29.24 -1.90
N TRP A 9 -1.66 -28.23 -1.33
CA TRP A 9 -1.53 -26.93 -1.97
C TRP A 9 -0.59 -27.10 -3.19
N THR A 10 -1.14 -27.06 -4.39
CA THR A 10 -0.34 -26.96 -5.61
C THR A 10 -0.42 -25.52 -6.09
N PRO A 11 0.70 -24.77 -6.12
CA PRO A 11 0.70 -23.46 -6.76
C PRO A 11 0.43 -23.66 -8.26
N ALA A 12 -0.61 -23.01 -8.77
CA ALA A 12 -0.89 -22.96 -10.19
C ALA A 12 0.33 -22.39 -10.92
N THR A 13 1.02 -23.24 -11.67
CA THR A 13 2.11 -22.82 -12.56
C THR A 13 1.50 -22.16 -13.77
N ILE A 14 1.34 -20.84 -13.72
CA ILE A 14 1.33 -20.03 -14.94
C ILE A 14 2.78 -19.59 -15.14
N ARG A 15 3.58 -20.44 -15.79
CA ARG A 15 4.80 -20.00 -16.47
C ARG A 15 4.53 -20.11 -17.96
N GLY A 16 3.88 -19.11 -18.52
CA GLY A 16 4.24 -18.76 -19.89
C GLY A 16 5.73 -18.45 -19.84
N ALA A 17 6.56 -19.21 -20.56
CA ALA A 17 7.99 -19.03 -20.52
C ALA A 17 8.31 -17.59 -20.92
N VAL A 18 8.70 -16.78 -19.94
CA VAL A 18 9.31 -15.48 -20.22
C VAL A 18 10.57 -15.80 -21.03
N GLY A 19 10.64 -15.30 -22.27
CA GLY A 19 11.80 -15.52 -23.13
C GLY A 19 13.07 -15.06 -22.42
N ASN A 20 14.19 -15.75 -22.69
CA ASN A 20 15.43 -15.42 -22.00
C ASN A 20 15.91 -14.01 -22.39
N VAL A 21 16.43 -13.25 -21.42
CA VAL A 21 16.97 -11.92 -21.68
C VAL A 21 18.22 -12.05 -22.53
N ARG A 22 18.34 -11.18 -23.54
CA ARG A 22 19.45 -11.21 -24.49
C ARG A 22 20.30 -9.96 -24.32
N SER A 23 21.61 -10.13 -24.34
CA SER A 23 22.56 -9.05 -24.48
C SER A 23 22.45 -8.41 -25.87
N GLU A 24 23.12 -7.26 -26.07
CA GLU A 24 23.23 -6.56 -27.36
C GLU A 24 23.80 -7.48 -28.46
N ASP A 25 24.67 -8.42 -28.10
CA ASP A 25 25.26 -9.42 -29.00
C ASP A 25 24.30 -10.60 -29.32
N GLY A 26 23.06 -10.56 -28.85
CA GLY A 26 22.06 -11.61 -29.06
C GLY A 26 22.28 -12.88 -28.23
N VAL A 27 23.27 -12.88 -27.33
CA VAL A 27 23.57 -13.96 -26.39
C VAL A 27 22.59 -13.93 -25.22
N ASN A 28 22.13 -15.11 -24.83
CA ASN A 28 21.22 -15.32 -23.73
C ASN A 28 21.94 -15.20 -22.39
N ALA A 29 21.34 -14.48 -21.43
CA ALA A 29 21.85 -14.45 -20.06
C ALA A 29 21.72 -15.83 -19.39
N GLU A 30 22.77 -16.28 -18.73
CA GLU A 30 22.83 -17.56 -18.04
C GLU A 30 22.68 -17.42 -16.53
N SER A 31 22.74 -16.18 -16.01
CA SER A 31 22.64 -15.88 -14.59
C SER A 31 21.76 -14.65 -14.29
N ASN A 32 21.24 -14.59 -13.06
CA ASN A 32 20.48 -13.43 -12.59
C ASN A 32 21.34 -12.15 -12.53
N ALA A 33 22.64 -12.28 -12.33
CA ALA A 33 23.57 -11.15 -12.33
C ALA A 33 23.70 -10.55 -13.74
N GLU A 34 23.84 -11.40 -14.76
CA GLU A 34 23.83 -10.97 -16.16
C GLU A 34 22.50 -10.33 -16.55
N ASN A 35 21.37 -10.91 -16.12
CA ASN A 35 20.06 -10.28 -16.32
C ASN A 35 20.00 -8.86 -15.75
N ALA A 36 20.43 -8.69 -14.49
CA ALA A 36 20.45 -7.39 -13.83
C ALA A 36 21.38 -6.39 -14.53
N ASP A 37 22.52 -6.86 -15.02
CA ASP A 37 23.48 -6.05 -15.78
C ASP A 37 22.90 -5.59 -17.11
N ILE A 38 22.26 -6.48 -17.87
CA ILE A 38 21.59 -6.14 -19.14
C ILE A 38 20.47 -5.11 -18.90
N PHE A 39 19.65 -5.30 -17.87
CA PHE A 39 18.61 -4.33 -17.53
C PHE A 39 19.17 -2.97 -17.13
N ARG A 40 20.23 -2.95 -16.31
CA ARG A 40 20.90 -1.71 -15.94
C ARG A 40 21.41 -0.97 -17.17
N ARG A 41 22.13 -1.67 -18.07
CA ARG A 41 22.68 -1.07 -19.30
C ARG A 41 21.59 -0.52 -20.21
N TYR A 42 20.54 -1.30 -20.43
CA TYR A 42 19.41 -0.86 -21.24
C TYR A 42 18.74 0.37 -20.62
N PHE A 43 18.51 0.36 -19.30
CA PHE A 43 17.95 1.49 -18.59
C PHE A 43 18.84 2.73 -18.71
N GLU A 44 20.15 2.62 -18.48
CA GLU A 44 21.13 3.72 -18.68
C GLU A 44 21.05 4.31 -20.09
N MET A 45 20.82 3.48 -21.11
CA MET A 45 20.73 3.91 -22.50
C MET A 45 19.43 4.67 -22.81
N VAL A 46 18.28 4.24 -22.27
CA VAL A 46 16.96 4.83 -22.59
C VAL A 46 16.52 5.89 -21.58
N HIS A 47 17.13 5.92 -20.40
CA HIS A 47 16.80 6.84 -19.33
C HIS A 47 17.23 8.26 -19.69
N GLN A 48 16.26 9.17 -19.65
CA GLN A 48 16.50 10.60 -19.79
C GLN A 48 16.49 11.21 -18.38
N PRO A 49 17.56 11.88 -17.94
CA PRO A 49 17.57 12.58 -16.66
C PRO A 49 16.48 13.64 -16.60
N ASP A 50 15.82 13.77 -15.45
CA ASP A 50 14.84 14.82 -15.21
C ASP A 50 15.46 16.20 -15.50
N GLY A 51 14.91 16.92 -16.46
CA GLY A 51 15.32 18.29 -16.81
C GLY A 51 16.25 18.45 -18.02
N GLU A 52 16.81 17.37 -18.58
CA GLU A 52 17.71 17.43 -19.75
C GLU A 52 17.15 16.82 -21.05
N GLY A 53 15.87 16.42 -21.06
CA GLY A 53 15.20 15.78 -22.21
C GLY A 53 13.91 16.47 -22.67
N ASN A 54 13.24 15.86 -23.66
CA ASN A 54 11.84 16.20 -23.96
C ASN A 54 11.00 15.73 -22.77
N PRO A 55 10.35 16.63 -22.00
CA PRO A 55 9.54 16.19 -20.88
C PRO A 55 8.50 15.18 -21.39
N PRO A 56 8.15 14.16 -20.59
CA PRO A 56 7.02 13.32 -20.94
C PRO A 56 5.84 14.25 -21.27
N PRO A 57 5.08 13.98 -22.35
CA PRO A 57 3.94 14.81 -22.70
C PRO A 57 3.10 15.02 -21.44
N PRO A 58 2.62 16.25 -21.20
CA PRO A 58 1.80 16.53 -20.02
C PRO A 58 0.76 15.42 -19.88
N LEU A 59 0.63 14.89 -18.68
CA LEU A 59 -0.45 13.95 -18.38
C LEU A 59 -1.76 14.72 -18.58
N GLU A 60 -2.32 14.68 -19.78
CA GLU A 60 -3.64 15.26 -20.13
C GLU A 60 -4.80 14.49 -19.48
N ARG A 61 -4.50 13.54 -18.58
CA ARG A 61 -5.51 12.99 -17.70
C ARG A 61 -5.93 14.11 -16.76
N GLU A 62 -7.11 14.67 -17.03
CA GLU A 62 -7.95 15.21 -15.98
C GLU A 62 -8.12 14.10 -14.94
N MET A 63 -7.26 14.11 -13.92
CA MET A 63 -7.49 13.31 -12.75
C MET A 63 -8.70 13.96 -12.08
N PRO A 64 -9.86 13.29 -12.03
CA PRO A 64 -10.99 13.85 -11.32
C PRO A 64 -10.50 14.18 -9.92
N ALA A 65 -10.87 15.37 -9.43
CA ALA A 65 -10.61 15.73 -8.06
C ALA A 65 -11.11 14.59 -7.17
N MET A 66 -10.27 14.14 -6.25
CA MET A 66 -10.68 13.11 -5.31
C MET A 66 -11.94 13.58 -4.61
N ALA A 67 -12.95 12.72 -4.53
CA ALA A 67 -14.19 13.06 -3.84
C ALA A 67 -13.87 13.49 -2.41
N GLU A 68 -14.60 14.49 -1.91
CA GLU A 68 -14.47 14.91 -0.52
C GLU A 68 -14.79 13.73 0.40
N VAL A 69 -13.82 13.36 1.24
CA VAL A 69 -13.98 12.30 2.22
C VAL A 69 -14.50 12.95 3.50
N ILE A 70 -15.69 12.54 3.92
CA ILE A 70 -16.31 13.00 5.17
C ILE A 70 -16.43 11.80 6.09
N ILE A 71 -15.76 11.88 7.24
CA ILE A 71 -15.84 10.85 8.28
C ILE A 71 -17.02 11.20 9.20
N ILE A 72 -18.02 10.35 9.27
CA ILE A 72 -19.20 10.59 10.11
C ILE A 72 -19.06 9.92 11.48
N GLU A 73 -19.75 10.46 12.48
CA GLU A 73 -19.69 10.00 13.87
C GLU A 73 -20.07 8.52 14.00
N ASP A 74 -21.12 8.07 13.31
CA ASP A 74 -21.59 6.68 13.35
C ASP A 74 -20.56 5.69 12.78
N GLU A 75 -19.76 6.10 11.79
CA GLU A 75 -18.68 5.27 11.24
C GLU A 75 -17.57 5.11 12.28
N VAL A 76 -17.14 6.21 12.91
CA VAL A 76 -16.13 6.16 13.97
C VAL A 76 -16.61 5.30 15.13
N LYS A 77 -17.88 5.46 15.52
CA LYS A 77 -18.52 4.66 16.55
C LYS A 77 -18.50 3.17 16.21
N ALA A 78 -18.90 2.80 15.00
CA ALA A 78 -18.88 1.41 14.55
C ALA A 78 -17.46 0.83 14.55
N GLN A 79 -16.45 1.62 14.15
CA GLN A 79 -15.05 1.18 14.19
C GLN A 79 -14.54 0.96 15.61
N LEU A 80 -14.85 1.87 16.54
CA LEU A 80 -14.47 1.74 17.95
C LEU A 80 -15.11 0.51 18.62
N GLN A 81 -16.38 0.22 18.31
CA GLN A 81 -17.08 -0.98 18.79
C GLN A 81 -16.54 -2.27 18.17
N ALA A 82 -16.01 -2.21 16.94
CA ALA A 82 -15.41 -3.35 16.27
C ALA A 82 -13.97 -3.68 16.74
N LEU A 83 -13.40 -2.87 17.64
CA LEU A 83 -12.08 -3.11 18.18
C LEU A 83 -12.05 -4.41 18.99
N LYS A 84 -10.96 -5.17 18.82
CA LYS A 84 -10.77 -6.43 19.56
C LYS A 84 -10.11 -6.13 20.90
N ASN A 85 -10.86 -6.35 21.97
CA ASN A 85 -10.40 -6.19 23.35
C ASN A 85 -9.17 -7.03 23.75
N THR A 86 -8.84 -8.06 22.97
CA THR A 86 -7.66 -8.91 23.22
C THR A 86 -6.37 -8.40 22.58
N LYS A 87 -6.43 -7.28 21.85
CA LYS A 87 -5.27 -6.67 21.20
C LYS A 87 -4.51 -5.78 22.19
N ALA A 88 -3.19 -5.77 22.04
CA ALA A 88 -2.31 -4.88 22.78
C ALA A 88 -2.63 -3.41 22.49
N ALA A 89 -2.26 -2.54 23.42
CA ALA A 89 -2.33 -1.10 23.27
C ALA A 89 -1.45 -0.61 22.09
N GLY A 90 -1.84 0.52 21.52
CA GLY A 90 -1.04 1.20 20.49
C GLY A 90 0.19 1.89 21.07
N PRO A 91 0.93 2.67 20.25
CA PRO A 91 2.01 3.55 20.71
C PRO A 91 1.55 4.60 21.73
N ASP A 92 0.25 4.88 21.76
CA ASP A 92 -0.44 5.76 22.70
C ASP A 92 -0.68 5.11 24.07
N ASP A 93 -0.34 3.82 24.24
CA ASP A 93 -0.60 3.00 25.43
C ASP A 93 -2.09 2.90 25.82
N ILE A 94 -3.00 3.17 24.87
CA ILE A 94 -4.44 3.08 25.08
C ILE A 94 -4.94 1.70 24.66
N HIS A 95 -5.43 0.93 25.62
CA HIS A 95 -5.95 -0.40 25.37
C HIS A 95 -7.37 -0.36 24.78
N PRO A 96 -7.72 -1.20 23.79
CA PRO A 96 -9.08 -1.24 23.21
C PRO A 96 -10.20 -1.46 24.22
N VAL A 97 -9.92 -2.18 25.31
CA VAL A 97 -10.85 -2.41 26.45
C VAL A 97 -11.33 -1.09 27.09
N ILE A 98 -10.52 -0.03 27.01
CA ILE A 98 -10.87 1.30 27.52
C ILE A 98 -11.67 2.08 26.47
N LEU A 99 -11.36 1.90 25.20
CA LEU A 99 -11.99 2.62 24.09
C LEU A 99 -13.43 2.16 23.83
N GLU A 100 -13.69 0.85 23.86
CA GLU A 100 -15.02 0.28 23.62
C GLU A 100 -16.12 0.92 24.50
N PRO A 101 -16.00 0.98 25.84
CA PRO A 101 -17.03 1.59 26.69
C PRO A 101 -17.13 3.12 26.52
N LEU A 102 -16.09 3.79 26.02
CA LEU A 102 -16.06 5.23 25.82
C LEU A 102 -16.49 5.66 24.41
N THR A 103 -16.86 4.71 23.56
CA THR A 103 -17.21 4.93 22.15
C THR A 103 -18.24 6.05 21.95
N GLU A 104 -19.31 6.08 22.76
CA GLU A 104 -20.36 7.12 22.66
C GLU A 104 -19.82 8.54 22.86
N VAL A 105 -18.82 8.68 23.73
CA VAL A 105 -18.24 9.99 24.07
C VAL A 105 -17.13 10.36 23.10
N LEU A 106 -16.38 9.37 22.60
CA LEU A 106 -15.20 9.58 21.75
C LEU A 106 -15.55 9.69 20.26
N ALA A 107 -16.68 9.14 19.81
CA ALA A 107 -17.03 9.14 18.39
C ALA A 107 -17.09 10.57 17.80
N SER A 108 -17.81 11.48 18.46
CA SER A 108 -17.96 12.86 17.99
C SER A 108 -16.64 13.65 17.93
N PRO A 109 -15.80 13.71 18.99
CA PRO A 109 -14.53 14.44 18.94
C PRO A 109 -13.54 13.83 17.95
N LEU A 110 -13.48 12.49 17.82
CA LEU A 110 -12.59 11.83 16.87
C LEU A 110 -13.01 12.10 15.42
N ALA A 111 -14.32 12.05 15.11
CA ALA A 111 -14.80 12.41 13.76
C ALA A 111 -14.41 13.84 13.38
N LYS A 112 -14.54 14.80 14.32
CA LYS A 112 -14.12 16.20 14.08
C LYS A 112 -12.61 16.31 13.87
N LEU A 113 -11.82 15.61 14.68
CA LEU A 113 -10.36 15.59 14.56
C LEU A 113 -9.91 15.03 13.21
N PHE A 114 -10.46 13.89 12.79
CA PHE A 114 -10.09 13.27 11.51
C PHE A 114 -10.48 14.13 10.32
N ASN A 115 -11.70 14.67 10.30
CA ASN A 115 -12.11 15.58 9.23
C ASN A 115 -11.23 16.83 9.19
N ARG A 116 -10.85 17.38 10.35
CA ARG A 116 -9.95 18.53 10.39
C ARG A 116 -8.57 18.19 9.83
N SER A 117 -8.05 17.00 10.16
CA SER A 117 -6.78 16.52 9.64
C SER A 117 -6.81 16.31 8.12
N LEU A 118 -7.91 15.78 7.59
CA LEU A 118 -8.13 15.63 6.14
C LEU A 118 -8.21 16.98 5.43
N GLN A 119 -8.91 17.96 6.01
CA GLN A 119 -9.04 19.31 5.45
C GLN A 119 -7.72 20.08 5.46
N ASP A 120 -6.97 20.02 6.56
CA ASP A 120 -5.70 20.74 6.71
C ASP A 120 -4.52 19.99 6.04
N GLY A 121 -4.73 18.73 5.64
CA GLY A 121 -3.68 17.86 5.09
C GLY A 121 -2.53 17.61 6.07
N ARG A 122 -2.81 17.65 7.38
CA ARG A 122 -1.82 17.59 8.45
C ARG A 122 -2.31 16.72 9.60
N LEU A 123 -1.42 15.87 10.10
CA LEU A 123 -1.66 15.09 11.31
C LEU A 123 -1.36 15.94 12.56
N PRO A 124 -2.00 15.64 13.70
CA PRO A 124 -1.54 16.15 14.98
C PRO A 124 -0.08 15.73 15.23
N GLY A 125 0.66 16.52 16.01
CA GLY A 125 2.00 16.16 16.44
C GLY A 125 1.99 14.91 17.32
N ASP A 126 3.13 14.24 17.40
CA ASP A 126 3.41 13.11 18.29
C ASP A 126 3.54 13.57 19.75
#